data_AF-A0AAD4EZI2-F1
#
_entry.id   AF-A0AAD4EZI2-F1
#
_cell.length_a   1.000
_cell.length_b   1.000
_cell.length_c   1.000
_cell.angle_alpha   90.00
_cell.angle_beta   90.00
_cell.angle_gamma   90.00
#
_symmetry.space_group_name_H-M   'P 1'
#
loop_
_entity.id
_entity.type
_entity.pdbx_description
1 polymer ?
#
loop_
_entity_poly.entity_id
_entity_poly.type
_entity_poly.pdbx_seq_one_letter_code
_entity_poly.pdbx_strand_id
1 'polypeptide(L)'
;MVPVPLAAAGAVAGAAYLNARFSLAHDLLFFRISASTLFSLFRATRADKINVFYVLEKQAHDKTTARKPLILFEGKSYTYAETYQTVLRYGAWLRERHGVREGGVVSLDYQNSETFIFLWFAIWAIGAKPAFINYNLQGAALTHCLRESTAKLAIVDPRVADNVTDEVRQALPSMKFVVFTSDVEAEARTQEPVRYPDAVRSESEYVNMAILIYTSGTTGMPKPAVVSWAKVYMAATMSAKGTSSGPDDVFYTTFWKEVRETKSTVIQYVGETCRYLTVAPPEIDPVTGENLDKKHCVRAAMGNGLRPDVWDRFKDRFGIDTIYEIYAATEGAAGLWNVSRNSFAKGAIGRFGLLSGTIAGIRSTLVRLDDETELPWRDPKTGHCQRAKTGEVGEFIVRLPAEDIKKGFQGYFGNAAATNSKIMRDVFKKGDAW
;
A
#
# COMPACT_ATOMS: atom_id res chain seq x y z
N MET A 1 14.18 2.79 -55.12
CA MET A 1 13.04 2.91 -54.17
C MET A 1 12.97 1.63 -53.37
N VAL A 2 13.26 1.67 -52.06
CA VAL A 2 13.01 0.52 -51.18
C VAL A 2 11.49 0.31 -51.15
N PRO A 3 10.96 -0.90 -51.37
CA PRO A 3 9.53 -1.15 -51.30
C PRO A 3 9.02 -0.71 -49.91
N VAL A 4 7.95 0.08 -49.88
CA VAL A 4 7.31 0.58 -48.63
C VAL A 4 7.12 -0.53 -47.57
N PRO A 5 6.78 -1.80 -47.91
CA PRO A 5 6.69 -2.88 -46.93
C PRO A 5 8.02 -3.24 -46.26
N LEU A 6 9.14 -3.19 -46.99
CA LEU A 6 10.47 -3.54 -46.50
C LEU A 6 11.03 -2.44 -45.58
N ALA A 7 10.75 -1.18 -45.92
CA ALA A 7 11.07 -0.02 -45.07
C ALA A 7 10.26 -0.05 -43.75
N ALA A 8 8.97 -0.43 -43.82
CA ALA A 8 8.13 -0.59 -42.63
C ALA A 8 8.62 -1.75 -41.73
N ALA A 9 8.97 -2.90 -42.30
CA ALA A 9 9.54 -4.03 -41.55
C ALA A 9 10.88 -3.68 -40.89
N GLY A 10 11.77 -2.98 -41.59
CA GLY A 10 13.04 -2.49 -41.04
C GLY A 10 12.85 -1.48 -39.89
N ALA A 11 11.87 -0.58 -40.00
CA ALA A 11 11.52 0.36 -38.94
C ALA A 11 10.95 -0.36 -37.70
N VAL A 12 10.08 -1.35 -37.88
CA VAL A 12 9.52 -2.16 -36.78
C VAL A 12 10.62 -2.96 -36.08
N ALA A 13 11.51 -3.61 -36.83
CA ALA A 13 12.65 -4.35 -36.26
C ALA A 13 13.62 -3.44 -35.50
N GLY A 14 13.94 -2.26 -36.05
CA GLY A 14 14.76 -1.26 -35.40
C GLY A 14 14.14 -0.74 -34.10
N ALA A 15 12.83 -0.44 -34.11
CA ALA A 15 12.10 -0.03 -32.91
C ALA A 15 12.05 -1.14 -31.85
N ALA A 16 11.85 -2.39 -32.26
CA ALA A 16 11.87 -3.55 -31.36
C ALA A 16 13.26 -3.74 -30.72
N TYR A 17 14.34 -3.61 -31.49
CA TYR A 17 15.71 -3.67 -31.00
C TYR A 17 16.00 -2.56 -29.98
N LEU A 18 15.67 -1.30 -30.30
CA LEU A 18 15.86 -0.18 -29.39
C LEU A 18 15.06 -0.34 -28.10
N ASN A 19 13.81 -0.83 -28.20
CA ASN A 19 13.01 -1.12 -27.03
C ASN A 19 13.57 -2.27 -26.20
N ALA A 20 14.06 -3.35 -26.82
CA ALA A 20 14.69 -4.45 -26.11
C ALA A 20 15.97 -4.01 -25.37
N ARG A 21 16.78 -3.16 -26.00
CA ARG A 21 18.05 -2.67 -25.45
C ARG A 21 17.86 -1.62 -24.35
N PHE A 22 16.92 -0.70 -24.52
CA PHE A 22 16.78 0.48 -23.64
C PHE A 22 15.49 0.48 -22.81
N SER A 23 14.59 -0.49 -23.01
CA SER A 23 13.29 -0.60 -22.34
C SER A 23 12.44 0.68 -22.44
N LEU A 24 12.42 1.34 -23.60
CA LEU A 24 11.74 2.63 -23.82
C LEU A 24 10.22 2.57 -23.61
N ALA A 25 9.57 1.45 -23.96
CA ALA A 25 8.14 1.25 -23.69
C ALA A 25 7.86 1.15 -22.17
N HIS A 26 8.80 0.58 -21.42
CA HIS A 26 8.71 0.56 -19.96
C HIS A 26 8.92 1.96 -19.37
N ASP A 27 9.87 2.74 -19.91
CA ASP A 27 10.04 4.16 -19.54
C ASP A 27 8.74 4.94 -19.78
N LEU A 28 8.12 4.78 -20.95
CA LEU A 28 6.86 5.46 -21.27
C LEU A 28 5.74 5.07 -20.30
N LEU A 29 5.60 3.77 -20.00
CA LEU A 29 4.63 3.30 -19.01
C LEU A 29 4.90 3.91 -17.63
N PHE A 30 6.14 3.84 -17.15
CA PHE A 30 6.56 4.39 -15.87
C PHE A 30 6.27 5.89 -15.77
N PHE A 31 6.64 6.68 -16.78
CA PHE A 31 6.39 8.13 -16.79
C PHE A 31 4.90 8.46 -16.85
N ARG A 32 4.11 7.72 -17.63
CA ARG A 32 2.66 7.91 -17.68
C ARG A 32 2.02 7.66 -16.32
N ILE A 33 2.41 6.59 -15.63
CA ILE A 33 1.91 6.28 -14.29
C ILE A 33 2.36 7.34 -13.27
N SER A 34 3.65 7.68 -13.29
CA SER A 34 4.23 8.67 -12.38
C SER A 34 3.60 10.05 -12.57
N ALA A 35 3.44 10.52 -13.80
CA ALA A 35 2.80 11.79 -14.12
C ALA A 35 1.32 11.81 -13.68
N SER A 36 0.58 10.71 -13.91
CA SER A 36 -0.81 10.59 -13.42
C SER A 36 -0.90 10.68 -11.91
N THR A 37 0.04 10.06 -11.19
CA THR A 37 0.11 10.07 -9.73
C THR A 37 0.42 11.46 -9.21
N LEU A 38 1.48 12.10 -9.72
CA LEU A 38 1.89 13.45 -9.35
C LEU A 38 0.80 14.48 -9.67
N PHE A 39 0.14 14.38 -10.82
CA PHE A 39 -0.95 15.25 -11.19
C PHE A 39 -2.15 15.10 -10.25
N SER A 40 -2.51 13.86 -9.90
CA SER A 40 -3.62 13.59 -8.98
C SER A 40 -3.32 14.13 -7.58
N LEU A 41 -2.10 13.91 -7.09
CA LEU A 41 -1.62 14.43 -5.81
C LEU A 41 -1.60 15.97 -5.80
N PHE A 42 -1.01 16.59 -6.83
CA PHE A 42 -0.92 18.05 -6.95
C PHE A 42 -2.30 18.70 -7.00
N ARG A 43 -3.21 18.18 -7.83
CA ARG A 43 -4.57 18.68 -7.95
C ARG A 43 -5.33 18.56 -6.62
N ALA A 44 -5.21 17.43 -5.94
CA ALA A 44 -5.88 17.20 -4.67
C ALA A 44 -5.30 18.08 -3.55
N THR A 45 -3.97 18.26 -3.49
CA THR A 45 -3.31 19.12 -2.52
C THR A 45 -3.69 20.58 -2.73
N ARG A 46 -3.63 21.07 -3.97
CA ARG A 46 -3.97 22.46 -4.32
C ARG A 46 -5.43 22.79 -4.03
N ALA A 47 -6.32 21.80 -4.13
CA ALA A 47 -7.74 21.97 -3.83
C ALA A 47 -8.08 21.78 -2.34
N ASP A 48 -7.09 21.51 -1.48
CA ASP A 48 -7.29 21.10 -0.08
C ASP A 48 -8.23 19.90 0.07
N LYS A 49 -8.05 18.92 -0.83
CA LYS A 49 -8.85 17.69 -0.95
C LYS A 49 -7.98 16.45 -1.07
N ILE A 50 -6.84 16.44 -0.37
CA ILE A 50 -5.90 15.31 -0.36
C ILE A 50 -6.40 14.12 0.48
N ASN A 51 -7.39 14.35 1.35
CA ASN A 51 -8.02 13.27 2.09
C ASN A 51 -8.80 12.35 1.13
N VAL A 52 -8.51 11.05 1.16
CA VAL A 52 -9.10 10.07 0.21
C VAL A 52 -10.61 9.87 0.40
N PHE A 53 -11.20 10.33 1.51
CA PHE A 53 -12.65 10.46 1.66
C PHE A 53 -13.29 11.20 0.47
N TYR A 54 -12.64 12.23 -0.09
CA TYR A 54 -13.15 12.97 -1.26
C TYR A 54 -13.24 12.11 -2.53
N VAL A 55 -12.43 11.05 -2.63
CA VAL A 55 -12.53 10.08 -3.74
C VAL A 55 -13.80 9.26 -3.57
N LEU A 56 -14.08 8.75 -2.37
CA LEU A 56 -15.32 8.03 -2.06
C LEU A 56 -16.55 8.92 -2.29
N GLU A 57 -16.55 10.14 -1.75
CA GLU A 57 -17.62 11.13 -1.92
C GLU A 57 -17.92 11.38 -3.40
N LYS A 58 -16.87 11.60 -4.21
CA LYS A 58 -17.04 11.80 -5.65
C LYS A 58 -17.71 10.61 -6.34
N GLN A 59 -17.26 9.38 -6.08
CA GLN A 59 -17.82 8.18 -6.72
C GLN A 59 -19.24 7.88 -6.22
N ALA A 60 -19.53 8.15 -4.95
CA ALA A 60 -20.86 7.97 -4.37
C ALA A 60 -21.92 8.92 -4.97
N HIS A 61 -21.50 10.09 -5.47
CA HIS A 61 -22.39 11.06 -6.13
C HIS A 61 -22.41 10.95 -7.65
N ASP A 62 -21.46 10.24 -8.26
CA ASP A 62 -21.39 10.09 -9.70
C ASP A 62 -22.41 9.02 -10.18
N LYS A 63 -23.26 9.41 -11.14
CA LYS A 63 -24.37 8.57 -11.62
C LYS A 63 -23.93 7.22 -12.19
N THR A 64 -22.68 7.10 -12.65
CA THR A 64 -22.15 5.88 -13.29
C THR A 64 -21.50 4.93 -12.30
N THR A 65 -21.10 5.41 -11.11
CA THR A 65 -20.36 4.62 -10.11
C THR A 65 -21.11 4.47 -8.80
N ALA A 66 -22.02 5.39 -8.44
CA ALA A 66 -22.76 5.37 -7.18
C ALA A 66 -23.41 4.02 -6.85
N ARG A 67 -23.98 3.36 -7.87
CA ARG A 67 -24.67 2.05 -7.74
C ARG A 67 -23.76 0.84 -8.01
N LYS A 68 -22.50 1.05 -8.35
CA LYS A 68 -21.55 -0.06 -8.53
C LYS A 68 -21.09 -0.58 -7.16
N PRO A 69 -20.84 -1.90 -7.03
CA PRO A 69 -20.18 -2.45 -5.84
C PRO A 69 -18.81 -1.79 -5.63
N LEU A 70 -18.54 -1.40 -4.38
CA LEU A 70 -17.20 -1.01 -3.90
C LEU A 70 -16.60 -2.13 -3.05
N ILE A 71 -17.41 -2.77 -2.19
CA ILE A 71 -16.97 -3.83 -1.28
C ILE A 71 -17.80 -5.08 -1.52
N LEU A 72 -17.12 -6.21 -1.67
CA LEU A 72 -17.70 -7.56 -1.62
C LEU A 72 -17.10 -8.26 -0.41
N PHE A 73 -17.93 -8.74 0.51
CA PHE A 73 -17.47 -9.44 1.71
C PHE A 73 -18.51 -10.46 2.17
N GLU A 74 -18.10 -11.73 2.30
CA GLU A 74 -18.94 -12.83 2.79
C GLU A 74 -20.35 -12.88 2.16
N GLY A 75 -20.42 -12.80 0.82
CA GLY A 75 -21.68 -12.84 0.07
C GLY A 75 -22.50 -11.54 0.09
N LYS A 76 -22.07 -10.51 0.83
CA LYS A 76 -22.67 -9.18 0.81
C LYS A 76 -21.95 -8.28 -0.19
N SER A 77 -22.72 -7.34 -0.74
CA SER A 77 -22.23 -6.30 -1.65
C SER A 77 -22.65 -4.94 -1.14
N TYR A 78 -21.71 -4.00 -1.11
CA TYR A 78 -21.96 -2.63 -0.70
C TYR A 78 -21.55 -1.69 -1.83
N THR A 79 -22.51 -0.89 -2.30
CA THR A 79 -22.25 0.08 -3.36
C THR A 79 -21.45 1.28 -2.86
N TYR A 80 -20.90 2.09 -3.77
CA TYR A 80 -20.25 3.36 -3.41
C TYR A 80 -21.20 4.27 -2.61
N ALA A 81 -22.46 4.39 -3.02
CA ALA A 81 -23.45 5.21 -2.33
C ALA A 81 -23.77 4.69 -0.92
N GLU A 82 -24.02 3.39 -0.75
CA GLU A 82 -24.29 2.78 0.56
C GLU A 82 -23.10 2.87 1.51
N THR A 83 -21.90 2.65 0.97
CA THR A 83 -20.64 2.78 1.72
C THR A 83 -20.47 4.21 2.21
N TYR A 84 -20.67 5.20 1.34
CA TYR A 84 -20.59 6.62 1.70
C TYR A 84 -21.58 7.00 2.80
N GLN A 85 -22.84 6.57 2.69
CA GLN A 85 -23.84 6.82 3.73
C GLN A 85 -23.44 6.20 5.07
N THR A 86 -22.99 4.94 5.07
CA THR A 86 -22.53 4.26 6.29
C THR A 86 -21.33 4.97 6.92
N VAL A 87 -20.37 5.37 6.09
CA VAL A 87 -19.18 6.15 6.50
C VAL A 87 -19.57 7.46 7.18
N LEU A 88 -20.56 8.20 6.66
CA LEU A 88 -21.04 9.43 7.29
C LEU A 88 -21.70 9.18 8.65
N ARG A 89 -22.51 8.13 8.76
CA ARG A 89 -23.16 7.76 10.03
C ARG A 89 -22.14 7.37 11.09
N TYR A 90 -21.14 6.56 10.72
CA TYR A 90 -20.07 6.16 11.62
C TYR A 90 -19.19 7.36 11.99
N GLY A 91 -18.96 8.29 11.05
CA GLY A 91 -18.24 9.54 11.32
C GLY A 91 -18.98 10.40 12.35
N ALA A 92 -20.29 10.57 12.19
CA ALA A 92 -21.13 11.27 13.15
C ALA A 92 -21.12 10.56 14.52
N TRP A 93 -21.24 9.23 14.55
CA TRP A 93 -21.14 8.44 15.78
C TRP A 93 -19.80 8.66 16.50
N LEU A 94 -18.67 8.56 15.81
CA LEU A 94 -17.34 8.82 16.37
C LEU A 94 -17.24 10.24 16.97
N ARG A 95 -17.77 11.23 16.25
CA ARG A 95 -17.67 12.64 16.64
C ARG A 95 -18.59 12.98 17.82
N GLU A 96 -19.85 12.59 17.76
CA GLU A 96 -20.88 12.99 18.73
C GLU A 96 -20.87 12.09 19.97
N ARG A 97 -20.72 10.76 19.80
CA ARG A 97 -20.76 9.80 20.91
C ARG A 97 -19.42 9.65 21.62
N HIS A 98 -18.33 9.73 20.87
CA HIS A 98 -16.97 9.48 21.40
C HIS A 98 -16.08 10.73 21.42
N GLY A 99 -16.58 11.89 20.96
CA GLY A 99 -15.83 13.15 21.03
C GLY A 99 -14.61 13.19 20.12
N VAL A 100 -14.52 12.33 19.10
CA VAL A 100 -13.41 12.36 18.14
C VAL A 100 -13.47 13.67 17.36
N ARG A 101 -12.31 14.29 17.16
CA ARG A 101 -12.15 15.57 16.44
C ARG A 101 -11.05 15.44 15.40
N GLU A 102 -11.02 16.38 14.47
CA GLU A 102 -9.98 16.51 13.45
C GLU A 102 -8.56 16.45 14.04
N GLY A 103 -7.65 15.76 13.34
CA GLY A 103 -6.29 15.51 13.80
C GLY A 103 -6.14 14.46 14.92
N GLY A 104 -7.23 14.10 15.61
CA GLY A 104 -7.21 13.05 16.64
C GLY A 104 -6.92 11.67 16.06
N VAL A 105 -6.26 10.80 16.83
CA VAL A 105 -5.97 9.41 16.44
C VAL A 105 -7.02 8.46 17.03
N VAL A 106 -7.49 7.52 16.22
CA VAL A 106 -8.38 6.42 16.64
C VAL A 106 -7.71 5.09 16.29
N SER A 107 -7.50 4.25 17.30
CA SER A 107 -6.95 2.90 17.08
C SER A 107 -8.03 1.95 16.58
N LEU A 108 -7.73 1.18 15.54
CA LEU A 108 -8.57 0.12 15.00
C LEU A 108 -7.85 -1.22 15.21
N ASP A 109 -8.34 -2.00 16.15
CA ASP A 109 -7.93 -3.38 16.38
C ASP A 109 -9.00 -4.31 15.80
N TYR A 110 -8.85 -4.63 14.51
CA TYR A 110 -9.93 -5.24 13.74
C TYR A 110 -9.42 -6.28 12.75
N GLN A 111 -10.18 -7.36 12.56
CA GLN A 111 -9.90 -8.32 11.48
C GLN A 111 -10.44 -7.81 10.14
N ASN A 112 -10.13 -8.53 9.05
CA ASN A 112 -10.71 -8.22 7.74
C ASN A 112 -12.25 -8.27 7.81
N SER A 113 -12.89 -7.18 7.38
CA SER A 113 -14.35 -7.02 7.29
C SER A 113 -14.69 -5.77 6.49
N GLU A 114 -15.93 -5.68 6.03
CA GLU A 114 -16.49 -4.43 5.51
C GLU A 114 -16.49 -3.32 6.57
N THR A 115 -16.75 -3.68 7.84
CA THR A 115 -16.85 -2.73 8.96
C THR A 115 -15.53 -2.03 9.23
N PHE A 116 -14.41 -2.74 9.09
CA PHE A 116 -13.07 -2.14 9.17
C PHE A 116 -12.91 -1.01 8.13
N ILE A 117 -13.33 -1.23 6.88
CA ILE A 117 -13.27 -0.23 5.81
C ILE A 117 -14.20 0.95 6.10
N PHE A 118 -15.43 0.68 6.60
CA PHE A 118 -16.37 1.73 6.98
C PHE A 118 -15.83 2.61 8.11
N LEU A 119 -15.28 2.01 9.18
CA LEU A 119 -14.67 2.73 10.30
C LEU A 119 -13.46 3.54 9.87
N TRP A 120 -12.58 2.96 9.04
CA TRP A 120 -11.42 3.67 8.49
C TRP A 120 -11.86 4.93 7.72
N PHE A 121 -12.76 4.78 6.74
CA PHE A 121 -13.22 5.93 5.97
C PHE A 121 -14.03 6.92 6.82
N ALA A 122 -14.74 6.47 7.86
CA ALA A 122 -15.45 7.32 8.80
C ALA A 122 -14.50 8.21 9.62
N ILE A 123 -13.39 7.64 10.10
CA ILE A 123 -12.33 8.38 10.79
C ILE A 123 -11.76 9.48 9.86
N TRP A 124 -11.47 9.13 8.61
CA TRP A 124 -11.05 10.12 7.61
C TRP A 124 -12.13 11.15 7.27
N ALA A 125 -13.40 10.75 7.22
CA ALA A 125 -14.52 11.64 6.93
C ALA A 125 -14.66 12.78 7.95
N ILE A 126 -14.24 12.57 9.20
CA ILE A 126 -14.24 13.61 10.23
C ILE A 126 -12.87 14.27 10.46
N GLY A 127 -11.88 13.96 9.60
CA GLY A 127 -10.53 14.53 9.69
C GLY A 127 -9.60 13.91 10.73
N ALA A 128 -10.04 12.84 11.38
CA ALA A 128 -9.22 12.07 12.32
C ALA A 128 -8.30 11.09 11.57
N LYS A 129 -7.41 10.43 12.30
CA LYS A 129 -6.35 9.55 11.78
C LYS A 129 -6.50 8.14 12.33
N PRO A 130 -6.65 7.10 11.48
CA PRO A 130 -6.64 5.74 11.97
C PRO A 130 -5.23 5.31 12.36
N ALA A 131 -5.13 4.48 13.39
CA ALA A 131 -3.96 3.67 13.69
C ALA A 131 -4.35 2.19 13.60
N PHE A 132 -3.75 1.44 12.68
CA PHE A 132 -4.09 0.04 12.46
C PHE A 132 -3.31 -0.86 13.41
N ILE A 133 -4.02 -1.52 14.32
CA ILE A 133 -3.45 -2.44 15.29
C ILE A 133 -3.53 -3.86 14.71
N ASN A 134 -2.45 -4.62 14.84
CA ASN A 134 -2.46 -6.03 14.46
C ASN A 134 -3.25 -6.82 15.50
N TYR A 135 -4.38 -7.36 15.08
CA TYR A 135 -5.33 -8.10 15.91
C TYR A 135 -4.79 -9.42 16.52
N ASN A 136 -3.60 -9.85 16.11
CA ASN A 136 -2.92 -10.99 16.74
C ASN A 136 -2.10 -10.59 17.98
N LEU A 137 -1.95 -9.29 18.26
CA LEU A 137 -1.16 -8.82 19.40
C LEU A 137 -1.93 -8.97 20.71
N GLN A 138 -1.18 -9.29 21.77
CA GLN A 138 -1.70 -9.45 23.13
C GLN A 138 -0.73 -8.80 24.14
N GLY A 139 -1.20 -8.62 25.38
CA GLY A 139 -0.38 -8.22 26.53
C GLY A 139 0.47 -6.97 26.27
N ALA A 140 1.77 -7.07 26.58
CA ALA A 140 2.70 -5.95 26.47
C ALA A 140 2.83 -5.38 25.05
N ALA A 141 2.79 -6.23 24.01
CA ALA A 141 2.92 -5.79 22.62
C ALA A 141 1.70 -4.99 22.16
N LEU A 142 0.49 -5.47 22.47
CA LEU A 142 -0.74 -4.73 22.22
C LEU A 142 -0.76 -3.41 22.99
N THR A 143 -0.41 -3.46 24.27
CA THR A 143 -0.34 -2.28 25.15
C THR A 143 0.60 -1.21 24.60
N HIS A 144 1.78 -1.62 24.13
CA HIS A 144 2.75 -0.73 23.51
C HIS A 144 2.17 -0.07 22.25
N CYS A 145 1.64 -0.85 21.31
CA CYS A 145 1.10 -0.30 20.07
C CYS A 145 0.00 0.74 20.35
N LEU A 146 -0.96 0.39 21.20
CA LEU A 146 -2.04 1.29 21.57
C LEU A 146 -1.53 2.57 22.23
N ARG A 147 -0.53 2.49 23.12
CA ARG A 147 0.09 3.66 23.77
C ARG A 147 0.77 4.59 22.75
N GLU A 148 1.60 4.02 21.89
CA GLU A 148 2.39 4.79 20.90
C GLU A 148 1.50 5.46 19.84
N SER A 149 0.27 4.98 19.63
CA SER A 149 -0.70 5.65 18.75
C SER A 149 -1.12 7.04 19.26
N THR A 150 -0.99 7.29 20.57
CA THR A 150 -1.56 8.43 21.29
C THR A 150 -3.09 8.55 21.21
N ALA A 151 -3.77 7.54 20.68
CA ALA A 151 -5.22 7.50 20.59
C ALA A 151 -5.88 7.51 21.98
N LYS A 152 -7.03 8.19 22.08
CA LYS A 152 -7.90 8.15 23.26
C LYS A 152 -9.04 7.15 23.13
N LEU A 153 -9.25 6.62 21.91
CA LEU A 153 -10.29 5.66 21.57
C LEU A 153 -9.66 4.50 20.80
N ALA A 154 -9.91 3.28 21.28
CA ALA A 154 -9.64 2.05 20.55
C ALA A 154 -10.97 1.36 20.23
N ILE A 155 -11.19 1.09 18.95
CA ILE A 155 -12.32 0.30 18.46
C ILE A 155 -11.80 -1.10 18.20
N VAL A 156 -12.44 -2.08 18.85
CA VAL A 156 -11.98 -3.45 18.93
C VAL A 156 -13.02 -4.36 18.31
N ASP A 157 -12.60 -5.23 17.39
CA ASP A 157 -13.44 -6.26 16.81
C ASP A 157 -13.88 -7.25 17.91
N PRO A 158 -15.17 -7.58 18.02
CA PRO A 158 -15.67 -8.55 18.99
C PRO A 158 -14.90 -9.88 18.99
N ARG A 159 -14.40 -10.31 17.83
CA ARG A 159 -13.67 -11.59 17.66
C ARG A 159 -12.30 -11.62 18.36
N VAL A 160 -11.75 -10.46 18.72
CA VAL A 160 -10.43 -10.35 19.37
C VAL A 160 -10.49 -9.53 20.66
N ALA A 161 -11.69 -9.25 21.16
CA ALA A 161 -11.89 -8.44 22.36
C ALA A 161 -11.19 -9.02 23.61
N ASP A 162 -11.02 -10.34 23.66
CA ASP A 162 -10.32 -11.05 24.73
C ASP A 162 -8.82 -10.69 24.82
N ASN A 163 -8.22 -10.16 23.74
CA ASN A 163 -6.85 -9.66 23.78
C ASN A 163 -6.72 -8.40 24.64
N VAL A 164 -7.83 -7.66 24.85
CA VAL A 164 -7.89 -6.44 25.68
C VAL A 164 -8.29 -6.81 27.11
N THR A 165 -7.35 -7.47 27.78
CA THR A 165 -7.48 -7.92 29.18
C THR A 165 -7.54 -6.74 30.17
N ASP A 166 -7.88 -7.05 31.42
CA ASP A 166 -7.83 -6.06 32.51
C ASP A 166 -6.43 -5.45 32.68
N GLU A 167 -5.37 -6.21 32.45
CA GLU A 167 -3.99 -5.72 32.47
C GLU A 167 -3.76 -4.63 31.40
N VAL A 168 -4.21 -4.87 30.16
CA VAL A 168 -4.11 -3.89 29.06
C VAL A 168 -4.89 -2.62 29.39
N ARG A 169 -6.10 -2.77 29.96
CA ARG A 169 -6.95 -1.65 30.37
C ARG A 169 -6.34 -0.84 31.51
N GLN A 170 -5.81 -1.51 32.52
CA GLN A 170 -5.13 -0.88 33.66
C GLN A 170 -3.85 -0.16 33.22
N ALA A 171 -3.12 -0.70 32.24
CA ALA A 171 -1.92 -0.07 31.69
C ALA A 171 -2.22 1.16 30.81
N LEU A 172 -3.48 1.36 30.41
CA LEU A 172 -3.95 2.43 29.52
C LEU A 172 -5.24 3.10 30.04
N PRO A 173 -5.22 3.67 31.26
CA PRO A 173 -6.44 4.12 31.95
C PRO A 173 -7.12 5.32 31.26
N SER A 174 -6.39 6.07 30.43
CA SER A 174 -6.91 7.22 29.69
C SER A 174 -7.56 6.86 28.36
N MET A 175 -7.51 5.59 27.94
CA MET A 175 -8.05 5.15 26.66
C MET A 175 -9.40 4.47 26.85
N LYS A 176 -10.38 4.92 26.07
CA LYS A 176 -11.69 4.28 25.97
C LYS A 176 -11.60 3.12 24.99
N PHE A 177 -11.93 1.92 25.46
CA PHE A 177 -12.07 0.75 24.60
C PHE A 177 -13.54 0.55 24.26
N VAL A 178 -13.84 0.39 22.97
CA VAL A 178 -15.18 0.11 22.46
C VAL A 178 -15.12 -1.19 21.67
N VAL A 179 -15.73 -2.24 22.21
CA VAL A 179 -15.94 -3.48 21.46
C VAL A 179 -17.11 -3.24 20.50
N PHE A 180 -16.87 -3.33 19.20
CA PHE A 180 -17.82 -2.95 18.16
C PHE A 180 -18.79 -4.11 17.86
N THR A 181 -19.63 -4.45 18.84
CA THR A 181 -20.65 -5.50 18.72
C THR A 181 -21.78 -5.10 17.76
N SER A 182 -22.68 -6.04 17.43
CA SER A 182 -23.86 -5.76 16.62
C SER A 182 -24.74 -4.62 17.17
N ASP A 183 -24.84 -4.51 18.50
CA ASP A 183 -25.64 -3.47 19.15
C ASP A 183 -24.97 -2.09 19.03
N VAL A 184 -23.65 -2.05 19.18
CA VAL A 184 -22.86 -0.81 18.96
C VAL A 184 -22.91 -0.41 17.49
N GLU A 185 -22.83 -1.38 16.58
CA GLU A 185 -23.00 -1.13 15.15
C GLU A 185 -24.40 -0.59 14.84
N ALA A 186 -25.45 -1.17 15.44
CA ALA A 186 -26.81 -0.68 15.30
C ALA A 186 -26.96 0.76 15.83
N GLU A 187 -26.39 1.08 17.00
CA GLU A 187 -26.32 2.45 17.53
C GLU A 187 -25.64 3.39 16.52
N ALA A 188 -24.48 3.02 16.00
CA ALA A 188 -23.77 3.84 15.01
C ALA A 188 -24.58 4.06 13.72
N ARG A 189 -25.36 3.06 13.29
CA ARG A 189 -26.24 3.15 12.11
C ARG A 189 -27.49 4.02 12.33
N THR A 190 -27.90 4.27 13.57
CA THR A 190 -29.01 5.19 13.87
C THR A 190 -28.65 6.66 13.72
N GLN A 191 -27.35 7.00 13.69
CA GLN A 191 -26.93 8.39 13.46
C GLN A 191 -27.37 8.87 12.08
N GLU A 192 -27.74 10.14 11.98
CA GLU A 192 -27.94 10.77 10.67
C GLU A 192 -26.60 10.83 9.89
N PRO A 193 -26.62 10.65 8.56
CA PRO A 193 -25.42 10.71 7.75
C PRO A 193 -24.96 12.17 7.57
N VAL A 194 -24.12 12.65 8.48
CA VAL A 194 -23.66 14.04 8.48
C VAL A 194 -22.35 14.20 7.71
N ARG A 195 -22.41 14.98 6.62
CA ARG A 195 -21.22 15.45 5.89
C ARG A 195 -20.72 16.77 6.51
N TYR A 196 -19.72 16.69 7.39
CA TYR A 196 -19.14 17.88 8.05
C TYR A 196 -18.43 18.85 7.07
N PRO A 197 -18.27 20.14 7.39
CA PRO A 197 -17.57 21.12 6.55
C PRO A 197 -16.14 20.70 6.15
N ASP A 198 -15.62 21.21 5.03
CA ASP A 198 -14.28 20.85 4.53
C ASP A 198 -13.14 21.19 5.50
N ALA A 199 -13.31 22.24 6.31
CA ALA A 199 -12.32 22.68 7.29
C ALA A 199 -11.86 21.56 8.24
N VAL A 200 -12.72 20.59 8.58
CA VAL A 200 -12.33 19.49 9.48
C VAL A 200 -11.36 18.50 8.81
N ARG A 201 -11.27 18.48 7.48
CA ARG A 201 -10.38 17.59 6.71
C ARG A 201 -9.25 18.35 6.01
N SER A 202 -9.06 19.62 6.33
CA SER A 202 -8.02 20.46 5.73
C SER A 202 -6.64 19.90 6.05
N GLU A 203 -5.76 19.88 5.06
CA GLU A 203 -4.40 19.36 5.17
C GLU A 203 -3.41 20.35 4.59
N SER A 204 -2.55 20.89 5.46
CA SER A 204 -1.54 21.86 5.03
C SER A 204 -0.54 21.28 4.04
N GLU A 205 -0.22 19.97 4.15
CA GLU A 205 0.79 19.33 3.32
C GLU A 205 0.44 17.88 2.96
N TYR A 206 0.84 17.46 1.75
CA TYR A 206 0.66 16.09 1.28
C TYR A 206 1.50 15.04 2.04
N VAL A 207 2.51 15.48 2.79
CA VAL A 207 3.34 14.61 3.62
C VAL A 207 2.79 14.42 5.03
N ASN A 208 1.69 15.12 5.38
CA ASN A 208 1.01 14.91 6.65
C ASN A 208 0.53 13.46 6.78
N MET A 209 0.47 13.02 8.04
CA MET A 209 0.02 11.69 8.42
C MET A 209 -1.40 11.43 7.92
N ALA A 210 -1.58 10.36 7.16
CA ALA A 210 -2.89 9.84 6.79
C ALA A 210 -3.30 8.69 7.70
N ILE A 211 -2.34 7.80 8.03
CA ILE A 211 -2.55 6.56 8.81
C ILE A 211 -1.27 6.23 9.59
N LEU A 212 -1.42 5.58 10.74
CA LEU A 212 -0.34 4.86 11.41
C LEU A 212 -0.42 3.37 11.12
N ILE A 213 0.69 2.79 10.67
CA ILE A 213 0.84 1.35 10.47
C ILE A 213 2.07 0.88 11.26
N TYR A 214 1.92 -0.16 12.06
CA TYR A 214 3.01 -0.66 12.90
C TYR A 214 3.90 -1.60 12.12
N THR A 215 5.22 -1.40 12.23
CA THR A 215 6.21 -2.30 11.65
C THR A 215 6.95 -3.04 12.76
N SER A 216 7.19 -4.35 12.56
CA SER A 216 8.04 -5.13 13.46
C SER A 216 9.48 -4.64 13.34
N GLY A 217 10.05 -4.18 14.44
CA GLY A 217 11.50 -3.97 14.51
C GLY A 217 12.23 -5.31 14.58
N THR A 218 13.44 -5.40 14.05
CA THR A 218 14.26 -6.63 14.08
C THR A 218 14.66 -7.07 15.49
N THR A 219 14.54 -6.18 16.50
CA THR A 219 15.00 -6.43 17.87
C THR A 219 14.10 -5.81 18.96
N GLY A 220 12.88 -5.38 18.63
CA GLY A 220 12.05 -4.66 19.60
C GLY A 220 10.57 -4.54 19.27
N MET A 221 9.86 -3.79 20.12
CA MET A 221 8.42 -3.59 20.01
C MET A 221 8.02 -2.88 18.70
N PRO A 222 6.81 -3.12 18.16
CA PRO A 222 6.38 -2.54 16.90
C PRO A 222 6.30 -1.01 16.94
N LYS A 223 6.76 -0.34 15.88
CA LYS A 223 6.83 1.12 15.83
C LYS A 223 5.77 1.70 14.88
N PRO A 224 5.06 2.78 15.25
CA PRO A 224 4.05 3.38 14.39
C PRO A 224 4.69 4.16 13.24
N ALA A 225 4.83 3.53 12.08
CA ALA A 225 5.32 4.22 10.88
C ALA A 225 4.25 5.21 10.37
N VAL A 226 4.68 6.43 10.05
CA VAL A 226 3.81 7.45 9.46
C VAL A 226 3.62 7.14 7.97
N VAL A 227 2.39 6.79 7.60
CA VAL A 227 1.96 6.70 6.20
C VAL A 227 1.29 8.02 5.84
N SER A 228 1.96 8.81 5.01
CA SER A 228 1.46 10.12 4.57
C SER A 228 0.40 10.02 3.47
N TRP A 229 -0.34 11.11 3.25
CA TRP A 229 -1.30 11.17 2.14
C TRP A 229 -0.65 10.91 0.78
N ALA A 230 0.57 11.40 0.54
CA ALA A 230 1.30 11.10 -0.69
C ALA A 230 1.61 9.62 -0.86
N LYS A 231 1.95 8.89 0.21
CA LYS A 231 2.14 7.44 0.16
C LYS A 231 0.83 6.71 -0.16
N VAL A 232 -0.29 7.15 0.41
CA VAL A 232 -1.62 6.58 0.10
C VAL A 232 -1.96 6.77 -1.38
N TYR A 233 -1.75 7.96 -1.94
CA TYR A 233 -1.96 8.23 -3.36
C TYR A 233 -1.02 7.42 -4.24
N MET A 234 0.26 7.33 -3.88
CA MET A 234 1.24 6.54 -4.62
C MET A 234 0.84 5.07 -4.63
N ALA A 235 0.54 4.48 -3.48
CA ALA A 235 0.09 3.09 -3.38
C ALA A 235 -1.16 2.85 -4.25
N ALA A 236 -2.22 3.66 -4.07
CA ALA A 236 -3.46 3.48 -4.83
C ALA A 236 -3.27 3.61 -6.35
N THR A 237 -2.55 4.63 -6.80
CA THR A 237 -2.40 4.92 -8.24
C THR A 237 -1.43 3.94 -8.91
N MET A 238 -0.33 3.58 -8.24
CA MET A 238 0.64 2.61 -8.74
C MET A 238 0.01 1.22 -8.82
N SER A 239 -0.76 0.80 -7.80
CA SER A 239 -1.55 -0.44 -7.85
C SER A 239 -2.47 -0.46 -9.05
N ALA A 240 -3.40 0.49 -9.12
CA ALA A 240 -4.42 0.49 -10.17
C ALA A 240 -3.81 0.59 -11.58
N LYS A 241 -2.77 1.41 -11.79
CA LYS A 241 -2.18 1.56 -13.12
C LYS A 241 -1.21 0.44 -13.48
N GLY A 242 -0.44 -0.08 -12.52
CA GLY A 242 0.49 -1.19 -12.71
C GLY A 242 -0.22 -2.48 -13.10
N THR A 243 -1.39 -2.73 -12.51
CA THR A 243 -2.27 -3.84 -12.90
C THR A 243 -3.18 -3.50 -14.07
N SER A 244 -3.07 -2.31 -14.67
CA SER A 244 -3.93 -1.83 -15.76
C SER A 244 -5.42 -1.90 -15.42
N SER A 245 -5.79 -1.58 -14.18
CA SER A 245 -7.16 -1.64 -13.68
C SER A 245 -8.06 -0.52 -14.20
N GLY A 246 -9.29 -0.90 -14.54
CA GLY A 246 -10.40 -0.08 -14.96
C GLY A 246 -11.59 -0.16 -13.99
N PRO A 247 -12.73 0.44 -14.36
CA PRO A 247 -13.88 0.62 -13.46
C PRO A 247 -14.68 -0.64 -13.15
N ASP A 248 -14.40 -1.75 -13.84
CA ASP A 248 -15.07 -3.04 -13.66
C ASP A 248 -14.13 -4.12 -13.09
N ASP A 249 -12.90 -3.73 -12.72
CA ASP A 249 -11.95 -4.64 -12.08
C ASP A 249 -12.28 -4.84 -10.60
N VAL A 250 -12.12 -6.07 -10.14
CA VAL A 250 -12.34 -6.47 -8.74
C VAL A 250 -11.01 -6.97 -8.20
N PHE A 251 -10.54 -6.31 -7.14
CA PHE A 251 -9.34 -6.70 -6.40
C PHE A 251 -9.72 -7.63 -5.26
N TYR A 252 -8.91 -8.65 -5.04
CA TYR A 252 -9.18 -9.61 -4.00
C TYR A 252 -7.94 -10.14 -3.30
N THR A 253 -8.12 -10.44 -2.02
CA THR A 253 -7.08 -10.88 -1.10
C THR A 253 -7.49 -12.25 -0.54
N THR A 254 -7.05 -13.30 -1.24
CA THR A 254 -6.91 -14.74 -0.86
C THR A 254 -8.05 -15.76 -1.12
N PHE A 255 -7.64 -16.88 -1.78
CA PHE A 255 -8.32 -18.17 -2.13
C PHE A 255 -9.14 -18.24 -3.43
N TRP A 256 -9.00 -19.36 -4.16
CA TRP A 256 -9.48 -19.53 -5.53
C TRP A 256 -11.00 -19.69 -5.65
N LYS A 257 -11.64 -20.31 -4.66
CA LYS A 257 -13.10 -20.42 -4.61
C LYS A 257 -13.74 -19.04 -4.59
N GLU A 258 -13.32 -18.21 -3.67
CA GLU A 258 -13.83 -16.85 -3.48
C GLU A 258 -13.44 -15.95 -4.65
N VAL A 259 -12.24 -16.11 -5.24
CA VAL A 259 -11.86 -15.44 -6.50
C VAL A 259 -12.86 -15.72 -7.61
N ARG A 260 -13.33 -16.97 -7.73
CA ARG A 260 -14.35 -17.35 -8.72
C ARG A 260 -15.73 -16.78 -8.37
N GLU A 261 -16.15 -16.89 -7.12
CA GLU A 261 -17.44 -16.37 -6.63
C GLU A 261 -17.55 -14.84 -6.81
N THR A 262 -16.49 -14.11 -6.52
CA THR A 262 -16.42 -12.64 -6.63
C THR A 262 -16.06 -12.16 -8.04
N LYS A 263 -15.73 -13.07 -8.97
CA LYS A 263 -15.23 -12.76 -10.32
C LYS A 263 -14.04 -11.80 -10.31
N SER A 264 -13.14 -12.01 -9.35
CA SER A 264 -11.95 -11.19 -9.17
C SER A 264 -11.07 -11.17 -10.42
N THR A 265 -10.58 -9.98 -10.79
CA THR A 265 -9.75 -9.76 -11.98
C THR A 265 -8.29 -9.49 -11.62
N VAL A 266 -8.04 -9.04 -10.40
CA VAL A 266 -6.71 -8.82 -9.84
C VAL A 266 -6.62 -9.45 -8.46
N ILE A 267 -5.53 -10.19 -8.21
CA ILE A 267 -5.24 -10.73 -6.87
C ILE A 267 -4.03 -10.04 -6.25
N GLN A 268 -4.07 -9.84 -4.94
CA GLN A 268 -2.89 -9.50 -4.16
C GLN A 268 -2.19 -10.78 -3.67
N TYR A 269 -0.86 -10.82 -3.73
CA TYR A 269 -0.07 -11.96 -3.25
C TYR A 269 1.07 -11.59 -2.33
N VAL A 270 1.45 -12.57 -1.50
CA VAL A 270 2.79 -12.70 -0.92
C VAL A 270 3.45 -13.90 -1.59
N GLY A 271 4.70 -13.78 -2.04
CA GLY A 271 5.32 -14.79 -2.92
C GLY A 271 5.33 -16.21 -2.38
N GLU A 272 5.40 -16.36 -1.06
CA GLU A 272 5.30 -17.67 -0.40
C GLU A 272 3.90 -18.29 -0.54
N THR A 273 2.85 -17.47 -0.53
CA THR A 273 1.48 -17.92 -0.83
C THR A 273 1.39 -18.45 -2.26
N CYS A 274 2.01 -17.79 -3.24
CA CYS A 274 2.08 -18.30 -4.60
C CYS A 274 2.78 -19.66 -4.66
N ARG A 275 3.87 -19.86 -3.90
CA ARG A 275 4.55 -21.15 -3.83
C ARG A 275 3.63 -22.26 -3.31
N TYR A 276 2.91 -22.03 -2.21
CA TYR A 276 1.94 -22.98 -1.67
C TYR A 276 0.85 -23.32 -2.68
N LEU A 277 0.26 -22.30 -3.32
CA LEU A 277 -0.78 -22.49 -4.34
C LEU A 277 -0.25 -23.28 -5.54
N THR A 278 0.98 -23.03 -5.99
CA THR A 278 1.58 -23.74 -7.12
C THR A 278 1.88 -25.20 -6.83
N VAL A 279 2.10 -25.60 -5.57
CA VAL A 279 2.36 -27.01 -5.20
C VAL A 279 1.14 -27.76 -4.69
N ALA A 280 0.08 -27.07 -4.28
CA ALA A 280 -1.18 -27.71 -3.87
C ALA A 280 -1.76 -28.55 -5.02
N PRO A 281 -2.51 -29.64 -4.76
CA PRO A 281 -3.24 -30.33 -5.81
C PRO A 281 -4.14 -29.36 -6.61
N PRO A 282 -4.36 -29.58 -7.91
CA PRO A 282 -5.37 -28.83 -8.67
C PRO A 282 -6.74 -28.96 -8.02
N GLU A 283 -7.50 -27.87 -8.02
CA GLU A 283 -8.88 -27.94 -7.56
C GLU A 283 -9.75 -28.53 -8.68
N ILE A 284 -10.45 -29.62 -8.38
CA ILE A 284 -11.29 -30.34 -9.35
C ILE A 284 -12.75 -30.15 -8.99
N ASP A 285 -13.57 -29.84 -9.98
CA ASP A 285 -15.02 -29.83 -9.85
C ASP A 285 -15.51 -31.26 -9.54
N PRO A 286 -16.17 -31.50 -8.38
CA PRO A 286 -16.56 -32.84 -7.97
C PRO A 286 -17.67 -33.45 -8.83
N VAL A 287 -18.39 -32.64 -9.61
CA VAL A 287 -19.49 -33.06 -10.48
C VAL A 287 -19.00 -33.28 -11.91
N THR A 288 -18.23 -32.33 -12.46
CA THR A 288 -17.81 -32.36 -13.87
C THR A 288 -16.43 -32.99 -14.09
N GLY A 289 -15.61 -33.11 -13.03
CA GLY A 289 -14.22 -33.55 -13.13
C GLY A 289 -13.28 -32.51 -13.75
N GLU A 290 -13.76 -31.29 -13.98
CA GLU A 290 -12.98 -30.22 -14.61
C GLU A 290 -11.95 -29.60 -13.65
N ASN A 291 -10.78 -29.24 -14.16
CA ASN A 291 -9.78 -28.47 -13.41
C ASN A 291 -10.20 -26.99 -13.31
N LEU A 292 -10.38 -26.51 -12.09
CA LEU A 292 -10.87 -25.18 -11.76
C LEU A 292 -9.78 -24.12 -11.64
N ASP A 293 -8.50 -24.48 -11.74
CA ASP A 293 -7.36 -23.56 -11.54
C ASP A 293 -7.39 -22.37 -12.51
N LYS A 294 -7.94 -22.54 -13.72
CA LYS A 294 -8.06 -21.44 -14.72
C LYS A 294 -9.49 -20.90 -14.86
N LYS A 295 -10.44 -21.38 -14.05
CA LYS A 295 -11.87 -21.04 -14.16
C LYS A 295 -12.23 -19.78 -13.41
N HIS A 296 -11.45 -18.71 -13.60
CA HIS A 296 -11.59 -17.42 -12.93
C HIS A 296 -11.35 -16.25 -13.89
N CYS A 297 -11.56 -15.02 -13.42
CA CYS A 297 -11.36 -13.80 -14.22
C CYS A 297 -10.00 -13.11 -14.01
N VAL A 298 -9.12 -13.67 -13.17
CA VAL A 298 -7.83 -13.06 -12.83
C VAL A 298 -6.93 -12.95 -14.06
N ARG A 299 -6.49 -11.71 -14.34
CA ARG A 299 -5.57 -11.37 -15.43
C ARG A 299 -4.23 -10.84 -14.93
N ALA A 300 -4.19 -10.32 -13.70
CA ALA A 300 -2.99 -9.78 -13.09
C ALA A 300 -2.89 -10.19 -11.62
N ALA A 301 -1.67 -10.44 -11.16
CA ALA A 301 -1.37 -10.62 -9.74
C ALA A 301 -0.37 -9.54 -9.30
N MET A 302 -0.62 -8.91 -8.16
CA MET A 302 0.20 -7.83 -7.62
C MET A 302 0.70 -8.19 -6.23
N GLY A 303 1.97 -7.97 -5.94
CA GLY A 303 2.49 -8.38 -4.64
C GLY A 303 3.98 -8.24 -4.52
N ASN A 304 4.53 -8.95 -3.54
CA ASN A 304 5.93 -8.90 -3.19
C ASN A 304 6.53 -10.31 -2.97
N GLY A 305 7.78 -10.47 -3.37
CA GLY A 305 8.62 -11.63 -3.11
C GLY A 305 8.35 -12.85 -3.99
N LEU A 306 7.81 -12.71 -5.21
CA LEU A 306 7.61 -13.87 -6.07
C LEU A 306 8.96 -14.41 -6.57
N ARG A 307 9.29 -15.64 -6.15
CA ARG A 307 10.57 -16.27 -6.48
C ARG A 307 10.65 -16.65 -7.97
N PRO A 308 11.82 -16.53 -8.61
CA PRO A 308 12.00 -16.88 -10.02
C PRO A 308 11.58 -18.31 -10.40
N ASP A 309 11.77 -19.27 -9.50
CA ASP A 309 11.43 -20.69 -9.68
C ASP A 309 9.93 -20.99 -9.55
N VAL A 310 9.17 -20.10 -8.92
CA VAL A 310 7.70 -20.17 -8.80
C VAL A 310 7.01 -19.37 -9.90
N TRP A 311 7.65 -18.31 -10.38
CA TRP A 311 7.06 -17.29 -11.26
C TRP A 311 6.30 -17.83 -12.47
N ASP A 312 7.01 -18.52 -13.38
CA ASP A 312 6.41 -19.02 -14.62
C ASP A 312 5.40 -20.14 -14.32
N ARG A 313 5.70 -21.03 -13.36
CA ARG A 313 4.79 -22.11 -12.94
C ARG A 313 3.47 -21.58 -12.40
N PHE A 314 3.50 -20.52 -11.60
CA PHE A 314 2.31 -19.87 -11.05
C PHE A 314 1.47 -19.24 -12.18
N LYS A 315 2.11 -18.50 -13.09
CA LYS A 315 1.43 -17.93 -14.26
C LYS A 315 0.78 -19.00 -15.13
N ASP A 316 1.52 -20.05 -15.46
CA ASP A 316 1.06 -21.10 -16.38
C ASP A 316 -0.09 -21.92 -15.79
N ARG A 317 0.00 -22.24 -14.50
CA ARG A 317 -1.01 -23.02 -13.78
C ARG A 317 -2.35 -22.28 -13.72
N PHE A 318 -2.33 -21.02 -13.29
CA PHE A 318 -3.54 -20.24 -13.08
C PHE A 318 -3.90 -19.34 -14.27
N GLY A 319 -3.14 -19.37 -15.36
CA GLY A 319 -3.42 -18.57 -16.56
C GLY A 319 -3.31 -17.06 -16.33
N ILE A 320 -2.38 -16.63 -15.47
CA ILE A 320 -2.18 -15.20 -15.15
C ILE A 320 -1.19 -14.58 -16.13
N ASP A 321 -1.63 -13.55 -16.85
CA ASP A 321 -0.80 -12.85 -17.85
C ASP A 321 0.26 -11.95 -17.22
N THR A 322 -0.15 -11.10 -16.28
CA THR A 322 0.69 -10.03 -15.72
C THR A 322 1.04 -10.29 -14.25
N ILE A 323 2.32 -10.27 -13.91
CA ILE A 323 2.80 -10.12 -12.53
C ILE A 323 3.26 -8.68 -12.33
N TYR A 324 2.71 -8.01 -11.32
CA TYR A 324 3.13 -6.69 -10.88
C TYR A 324 3.82 -6.80 -9.52
N GLU A 325 5.14 -6.93 -9.58
CA GLU A 325 6.01 -7.10 -8.42
C GLU A 325 6.39 -5.74 -7.85
N ILE A 326 6.38 -5.63 -6.52
CA ILE A 326 6.66 -4.40 -5.78
C ILE A 326 7.70 -4.68 -4.71
N TYR A 327 8.61 -3.73 -4.53
CA TYR A 327 9.46 -3.67 -3.35
C TYR A 327 9.40 -2.29 -2.73
N ALA A 328 8.95 -2.24 -1.49
CA ALA A 328 8.81 -1.01 -0.70
C ALA A 328 8.76 -1.37 0.78
N ALA A 329 8.86 -0.34 1.63
CA ALA A 329 8.65 -0.44 3.06
C ALA A 329 7.54 0.55 3.49
N THR A 330 6.85 0.26 4.59
CA THR A 330 5.77 1.11 5.13
C THR A 330 6.24 2.53 5.41
N GLU A 331 7.38 2.67 6.08
CA GLU A 331 8.04 3.94 6.36
C GLU A 331 8.80 4.50 5.14
N GLY A 332 9.09 3.65 4.15
CA GLY A 332 10.06 3.89 3.07
C GLY A 332 9.78 5.16 2.24
N ALA A 333 10.87 5.78 1.78
CA ALA A 333 10.83 6.99 0.97
C ALA A 333 10.66 6.75 -0.55
N ALA A 334 10.81 5.50 -1.00
CA ALA A 334 10.58 5.09 -2.37
C ALA A 334 10.08 3.63 -2.44
N GLY A 335 9.62 3.25 -3.62
CA GLY A 335 9.36 1.87 -4.00
C GLY A 335 10.03 1.55 -5.33
N LEU A 336 10.16 0.26 -5.60
CA LEU A 336 10.57 -0.31 -6.87
C LEU A 336 9.42 -1.16 -7.39
N TRP A 337 9.30 -1.20 -8.72
CA TRP A 337 8.22 -1.92 -9.37
C TRP A 337 8.69 -2.63 -10.62
N ASN A 338 8.05 -3.76 -10.92
CA ASN A 338 8.28 -4.51 -12.13
C ASN A 338 6.94 -5.04 -12.67
N VAL A 339 6.52 -4.50 -13.82
CA VAL A 339 5.38 -5.02 -14.57
C VAL A 339 5.91 -6.06 -15.56
N SER A 340 5.61 -7.31 -15.28
CA SER A 340 6.15 -8.45 -16.02
C SER A 340 5.05 -9.26 -16.70
N ARG A 341 5.07 -9.28 -18.04
CA ARG A 341 4.18 -10.11 -18.88
C ARG A 341 4.88 -11.32 -19.49
N ASN A 342 6.20 -11.43 -19.32
CA ASN A 342 7.02 -12.51 -19.85
C ASN A 342 8.10 -12.90 -18.83
N SER A 343 8.94 -13.86 -19.17
CA SER A 343 9.96 -14.37 -18.24
C SER A 343 11.23 -13.54 -18.19
N PHE A 344 11.36 -12.45 -18.98
CA PHE A 344 12.60 -11.66 -19.06
C PHE A 344 12.98 -11.00 -17.72
N ALA A 345 11.99 -10.47 -17.01
CA ALA A 345 12.20 -9.76 -15.75
C ALA A 345 11.73 -10.57 -14.53
N LYS A 346 11.66 -11.90 -14.64
CA LYS A 346 11.21 -12.74 -13.51
C LYS A 346 12.18 -12.61 -12.34
N GLY A 347 11.63 -12.44 -11.13
CA GLY A 347 12.39 -12.21 -9.91
C GLY A 347 12.98 -10.81 -9.73
N ALA A 348 12.89 -9.94 -10.73
CA ALA A 348 13.29 -8.55 -10.56
C ALA A 348 12.24 -7.82 -9.70
N ILE A 349 12.68 -7.24 -8.59
CA ILE A 349 11.84 -6.43 -7.69
C ILE A 349 11.67 -4.98 -8.15
N GLY A 350 12.39 -4.59 -9.20
CA GLY A 350 12.37 -3.28 -9.81
C GLY A 350 12.90 -3.34 -11.23
N ARG A 351 12.28 -2.57 -12.13
CA ARG A 351 12.76 -2.43 -13.51
C ARG A 351 12.65 -0.98 -13.94
N PHE A 352 13.75 -0.48 -14.52
CA PHE A 352 13.80 0.83 -15.14
C PHE A 352 14.36 0.69 -16.55
N GLY A 353 13.86 1.52 -17.48
CA GLY A 353 14.52 1.74 -18.76
C GLY A 353 15.64 2.77 -18.62
N LEU A 354 16.25 3.16 -19.74
CA LEU A 354 17.39 4.08 -19.75
C LEU A 354 17.04 5.43 -19.08
N LEU A 355 15.88 6.00 -19.41
CA LEU A 355 15.48 7.32 -18.94
C LEU A 355 15.01 7.28 -17.48
N SER A 356 14.11 6.35 -17.15
CA SER A 356 13.64 6.19 -15.77
C SER A 356 14.78 5.75 -14.85
N GLY A 357 15.73 4.95 -15.35
CA GLY A 357 16.90 4.50 -14.60
C GLY A 357 17.87 5.63 -14.28
N THR A 358 18.07 6.56 -15.22
CA THR A 358 18.88 7.76 -14.99
C THR A 358 18.26 8.63 -13.88
N ILE A 359 16.94 8.85 -13.91
CA ILE A 359 16.23 9.63 -12.90
C ILE A 359 16.21 8.90 -11.55
N ALA A 360 15.94 7.60 -11.55
CA ALA A 360 15.96 6.76 -10.35
C ALA A 360 17.34 6.75 -9.70
N GLY A 361 18.42 6.70 -10.48
CA GLY A 361 19.81 6.71 -10.01
C GLY A 361 20.24 8.02 -9.31
N ILE A 362 19.55 9.12 -9.58
CA ILE A 362 19.73 10.40 -8.86
C ILE A 362 19.08 10.36 -7.48
N ARG A 363 17.97 9.62 -7.34
CA ARG A 363 17.14 9.57 -6.12
C ARG A 363 17.35 8.32 -5.29
N SER A 364 17.96 7.28 -5.82
CA SER A 364 18.15 6.00 -5.15
C SER A 364 19.37 5.28 -5.71
N THR A 365 20.01 4.46 -4.88
CA THR A 365 21.18 3.68 -5.30
C THR A 365 21.43 2.53 -4.35
N LEU A 366 22.38 1.66 -4.72
CA LEU A 366 22.94 0.66 -3.82
C LEU A 366 24.27 1.17 -3.31
N VAL A 367 24.47 1.14 -1.99
CA VAL A 367 25.79 1.35 -1.38
C VAL A 367 26.42 0.00 -1.06
N ARG A 368 27.74 -0.08 -1.27
CA ARG A 368 28.51 -1.26 -0.93
C ARG A 368 28.44 -1.51 0.58
N LEU A 369 28.37 -2.78 0.95
CA LEU A 369 28.44 -3.23 2.34
C LEU A 369 29.87 -3.59 2.73
N ASP A 370 30.16 -3.46 4.01
CA ASP A 370 31.37 -3.98 4.64
C ASP A 370 31.20 -5.48 4.90
N ASP A 371 32.19 -6.27 4.49
CA ASP A 371 32.07 -7.74 4.45
C ASP A 371 32.02 -8.37 5.87
N GLU A 372 32.47 -7.66 6.91
CA GLU A 372 32.46 -8.16 8.29
C GLU A 372 31.23 -7.67 9.06
N THR A 373 30.88 -6.39 8.93
CA THR A 373 29.81 -5.77 9.73
C THR A 373 28.44 -5.80 9.05
N GLU A 374 28.38 -6.09 7.75
CA GLU A 374 27.19 -5.99 6.90
C GLU A 374 26.53 -4.59 6.89
N LEU A 375 27.25 -3.56 7.35
CA LEU A 375 26.81 -2.16 7.32
C LEU A 375 27.33 -1.45 6.06
N PRO A 376 26.73 -0.32 5.64
CA PRO A 376 27.27 0.49 4.55
C PRO A 376 28.73 0.83 4.76
N TRP A 377 29.58 0.33 3.86
CA TRP A 377 31.01 0.57 3.90
C TRP A 377 31.30 2.07 3.72
N ARG A 378 32.21 2.60 4.55
CA ARG A 378 32.67 4.00 4.48
C ARG A 378 34.17 4.04 4.29
N ASP A 379 34.61 4.87 3.35
CA ASP A 379 36.02 5.07 3.06
C ASP A 379 36.75 5.67 4.29
N PRO A 380 37.83 5.05 4.79
CA PRO A 380 38.49 5.52 6.01
C PRO A 380 39.12 6.92 5.93
N LYS A 381 39.40 7.43 4.72
CA LYS A 381 40.01 8.75 4.53
C LYS A 381 38.97 9.85 4.43
N THR A 382 37.85 9.57 3.76
CA THR A 382 36.81 10.58 3.47
C THR A 382 35.57 10.45 4.36
N GLY A 383 35.34 9.28 4.95
CA GLY A 383 34.13 8.94 5.70
C GLY A 383 32.89 8.67 4.84
N HIS A 384 32.98 8.77 3.51
CA HIS A 384 31.86 8.62 2.59
C HIS A 384 31.62 7.16 2.17
N CYS A 385 30.38 6.82 1.87
CA CYS A 385 29.99 5.55 1.28
C CYS A 385 30.40 5.45 -0.20
N GLN A 386 30.55 4.21 -0.67
CA GLN A 386 30.80 3.90 -2.07
C GLN A 386 29.56 3.24 -2.70
N ARG A 387 29.25 3.60 -3.95
CA ARG A 387 28.19 2.92 -4.71
C ARG A 387 28.60 1.50 -5.08
N ALA A 388 27.70 0.55 -4.91
CA ALA A 388 27.87 -0.81 -5.41
C ALA A 388 27.83 -0.80 -6.95
N LYS A 389 28.67 -1.62 -7.59
CA LYS A 389 28.68 -1.78 -9.05
C LYS A 389 27.61 -2.78 -9.49
N THR A 390 27.32 -2.80 -10.79
CA THR A 390 26.45 -3.81 -11.38
C THR A 390 26.98 -5.21 -11.07
N GLY A 391 26.13 -6.05 -10.46
CA GLY A 391 26.47 -7.42 -10.05
C GLY A 391 27.02 -7.53 -8.63
N GLU A 392 27.28 -6.42 -7.94
CA GLU A 392 27.68 -6.42 -6.52
C GLU A 392 26.45 -6.30 -5.62
N VAL A 393 26.54 -6.93 -4.44
CA VAL A 393 25.54 -6.78 -3.37
C VAL A 393 25.69 -5.41 -2.72
N GLY A 394 24.57 -4.80 -2.32
CA GLY A 394 24.58 -3.54 -1.61
C GLY A 394 23.26 -3.27 -0.89
N GLU A 395 23.27 -2.25 -0.03
CA GLU A 395 22.07 -1.75 0.63
C GLU A 395 21.40 -0.67 -0.20
N PHE A 396 20.09 -0.80 -0.41
CA PHE A 396 19.29 0.14 -1.17
C PHE A 396 18.94 1.37 -0.33
N ILE A 397 19.41 2.53 -0.76
CA ILE A 397 19.20 3.81 -0.08
C ILE A 397 18.51 4.82 -1.00
N VAL A 398 17.79 5.77 -0.41
CA VAL A 398 16.96 6.74 -1.14
C VAL A 398 17.29 8.15 -0.68
N ARG A 399 17.71 9.00 -1.60
CA ARG A 399 18.10 10.37 -1.29
C ARG A 399 16.94 11.16 -0.67
N LEU A 400 17.21 11.78 0.46
CA LEU A 400 16.26 12.62 1.19
C LEU A 400 16.58 14.12 0.98
N PRO A 401 15.57 15.01 1.04
CA PRO A 401 15.82 16.45 1.09
C PRO A 401 16.51 16.80 2.41
N ALA A 402 17.80 17.12 2.37
CA ALA A 402 18.61 17.30 3.59
C ALA A 402 18.13 18.46 4.48
N GLU A 403 17.55 19.51 3.87
CA GLU A 403 16.98 20.67 4.57
C GLU A 403 15.65 20.34 5.27
N ASP A 404 14.91 19.37 4.75
CA ASP A 404 13.62 18.95 5.30
C ASP A 404 13.37 17.45 5.01
N ILE A 405 13.91 16.63 5.91
CA ILE A 405 13.81 15.18 5.83
C ILE A 405 12.36 14.71 5.73
N LYS A 406 11.43 15.38 6.43
CA LYS A 406 10.02 14.97 6.51
C LYS A 406 9.32 15.01 5.15
N LYS A 407 9.84 15.75 4.17
CA LYS A 407 9.33 15.73 2.79
C LYS A 407 9.59 14.41 2.06
N GLY A 408 10.65 13.69 2.42
CA GLY A 408 10.96 12.36 1.86
C GLY A 408 10.63 11.21 2.81
N PHE A 409 10.88 11.39 4.11
CA PHE A 409 10.76 10.36 5.14
C PHE A 409 10.15 10.94 6.41
N GLN A 410 8.88 10.60 6.68
CA GLN A 410 8.15 11.09 7.85
C GLN A 410 8.58 10.40 9.16
N GLY A 411 9.14 9.19 9.07
CA GLY A 411 9.63 8.43 10.21
C GLY A 411 8.57 7.70 11.02
N TYR A 412 8.91 7.44 12.27
CA TYR A 412 8.04 6.80 13.26
C TYR A 412 7.41 7.86 14.16
N PHE A 413 6.08 7.79 14.30
CA PHE A 413 5.29 8.75 15.05
C PHE A 413 5.71 8.78 16.53
N GLY A 414 5.90 9.98 17.07
CA GLY A 414 6.35 10.16 18.47
C GLY A 414 7.78 9.68 18.76
N ASN A 415 8.52 9.13 17.80
CA ASN A 415 9.80 8.48 18.04
C ASN A 415 10.92 9.04 17.14
N ALA A 416 11.45 10.20 17.53
CA ALA A 416 12.52 10.89 16.82
C ALA A 416 13.83 10.08 16.80
N ALA A 417 14.16 9.35 17.87
CA ALA A 417 15.37 8.54 17.94
C ALA A 417 15.36 7.41 16.91
N ALA A 418 14.27 6.63 16.84
CA ALA A 418 14.11 5.57 15.84
C ALA A 418 14.03 6.14 14.41
N THR A 419 13.47 7.33 14.25
CA THR A 419 13.43 8.03 12.95
C THR A 419 14.83 8.40 12.50
N ASN A 420 15.60 9.06 13.38
CA ASN A 420 16.95 9.52 13.06
C ASN A 420 17.93 8.37 12.83
N SER A 421 17.73 7.22 13.47
CA SER A 421 18.57 6.03 13.22
C SER A 421 18.39 5.42 11.83
N LYS A 422 17.38 5.85 11.06
CA LYS A 422 17.14 5.40 9.68
C LYS A 422 17.67 6.37 8.62
N ILE A 423 18.26 7.49 9.04
CA ILE A 423 18.78 8.52 8.13
C ILE A 423 20.30 8.40 8.09
N MET A 424 20.84 8.20 6.90
CA MET A 424 22.28 8.27 6.68
C MET A 424 22.66 9.69 6.29
N ARG A 425 23.63 10.27 6.99
CA ARG A 425 24.20 11.59 6.66
C ARG A 425 25.61 11.44 6.10
N ASP A 426 26.02 12.45 5.34
CA ASP A 426 27.35 12.56 4.75
C ASP A 426 27.72 11.27 4.00
N VAL A 427 26.80 10.80 3.15
CA VAL A 427 26.88 9.53 2.44
C VAL A 427 27.83 9.66 1.27
N PHE A 428 27.58 10.58 0.33
CA PHE A 428 28.49 10.80 -0.81
C PHE A 428 29.19 12.15 -0.76
N LYS A 429 28.64 13.08 0.01
CA LYS A 429 29.20 14.41 0.22
C LYS A 429 28.69 15.00 1.53
N LYS A 430 29.47 15.91 2.10
CA LYS A 430 29.07 16.65 3.30
C LYS A 430 27.69 17.31 3.13
N GLY A 431 26.80 17.09 4.10
CA GLY A 431 25.46 17.65 4.20
C GLY A 431 24.38 16.90 3.43
N ASP A 432 24.69 15.84 2.68
CA ASP A 432 23.62 15.02 2.07
C ASP A 432 22.96 14.08 3.09
N ALA A 433 21.73 13.67 2.77
CA ALA A 433 20.93 12.76 3.56
C ALA A 433 20.29 11.71 2.65
N TRP A 434 20.26 10.46 3.11
CA TRP A 434 19.72 9.30 2.42
C TRP A 434 18.98 8.38 3.37
#